data_AF-A0A0G0FU73-F1
#
_entry.id   AF-A0A0G0FU73-F1
#
_cell.length_a   1.000
_cell.length_b   1.000
_cell.length_c   1.000
_cell.angle_alpha   90.00
_cell.angle_beta   90.00
_cell.angle_gamma   90.00
#
_symmetry.space_group_name_H-M   'P 1'
#
loop_
_entity.id
_entity.type
_entity.pdbx_description
1 polymer ?
#
loop_
_entity_poly.entity_id
_entity_poly.type
_entity_poly.pdbx_seq_one_letter_code
_entity_poly.pdbx_strand_id
1 'polypeptide(L)'
;MNIKDVKTAIKVGDFVLKKDHRNKIDIKYLPHPSNKVLTDSSARIYLIVQDGVIKKIGGSASKGGIRATMIFYISAMTGSPGVPRFVVHLLIEKALHNKSKVELFMITSPRTLAKVSGLFGYKKVEIASFKEMEDLCKSDYYSREKRYPDWNFQENHEAYPSELARKHNLYHRKRLNKK
;
A
#
# COMPACT_ATOMS: atom_id res chain seq x y z
N MET A 1 -15.60 5.97 1.43
CA MET A 1 -15.44 6.72 0.16
C MET A 1 -15.30 5.77 -1.02
N ASN A 2 -16.06 6.01 -2.10
CA ASN A 2 -16.00 5.19 -3.31
C ASN A 2 -14.87 5.64 -4.24
N ILE A 3 -14.16 4.71 -4.87
CA ILE A 3 -13.08 5.00 -5.81
C ILE A 3 -13.55 5.77 -7.04
N LYS A 4 -14.83 5.65 -7.41
CA LYS A 4 -15.43 6.40 -8.53
C LYS A 4 -15.43 7.92 -8.30
N ASP A 5 -15.36 8.36 -7.05
CA ASP A 5 -15.31 9.78 -6.70
C ASP A 5 -13.89 10.37 -6.82
N VAL A 6 -12.87 9.52 -6.94
CA VAL A 6 -11.47 9.92 -7.02
C VAL A 6 -11.08 10.18 -8.47
N LYS A 7 -10.69 11.42 -8.76
CA LYS A 7 -10.39 11.88 -10.13
C LYS A 7 -8.93 11.69 -10.56
N THR A 8 -8.03 11.50 -9.61
CA THR A 8 -6.58 11.52 -9.83
C THR A 8 -5.93 10.14 -9.80
N ALA A 9 -6.69 9.10 -9.44
CA ALA A 9 -6.18 7.75 -9.30
C ALA A 9 -6.36 6.94 -10.59
N ILE A 10 -5.34 6.19 -10.96
CA ILE A 10 -5.40 5.22 -12.05
C ILE A 10 -5.34 3.80 -11.50
N LYS A 11 -6.17 2.91 -12.06
CA LYS A 11 -6.11 1.49 -11.72
C LYS A 11 -4.84 0.87 -12.32
N VAL A 12 -4.13 0.05 -11.55
CA VAL A 12 -2.88 -0.59 -12.00
C VAL A 12 -2.89 -2.11 -11.90
N GLY A 13 -3.81 -2.69 -11.13
CA GLY A 13 -3.91 -4.15 -11.00
C GLY A 13 -5.07 -4.61 -10.14
N ASP A 14 -5.24 -5.92 -10.11
CA ASP A 14 -6.18 -6.64 -9.28
C ASP A 14 -5.42 -7.60 -8.37
N PHE A 15 -5.75 -7.61 -7.07
CA PHE A 15 -5.21 -8.63 -6.17
C PHE A 15 -5.86 -9.99 -6.48
N VAL A 16 -5.08 -11.05 -6.38
CA VAL A 16 -5.51 -12.42 -6.67
C VAL A 16 -5.00 -13.38 -5.61
N LEU A 17 -5.71 -14.48 -5.36
CA LEU A 17 -5.24 -15.55 -4.48
C LEU A 17 -4.13 -16.35 -5.15
N LYS A 18 -3.12 -16.75 -4.36
CA LYS A 18 -2.12 -17.73 -4.75
C LYS A 18 -2.50 -19.09 -4.19
N LYS A 19 -2.62 -20.09 -5.06
CA LYS A 19 -2.81 -21.49 -4.67
C LYS A 19 -1.49 -22.06 -4.15
N ASP A 20 -1.57 -22.86 -3.09
CA ASP A 20 -0.47 -23.67 -2.57
C ASP A 20 0.85 -22.91 -2.29
N HIS A 21 0.71 -21.64 -1.90
CA HIS A 21 1.85 -20.77 -1.66
C HIS A 21 1.83 -20.21 -0.22
N ARG A 22 3.02 -19.93 0.32
CA ARG A 22 3.17 -19.37 1.67
C ARG A 22 2.56 -17.98 1.75
N ASN A 23 2.93 -17.13 0.81
CA ASN A 23 2.23 -15.86 0.55
C ASN A 23 0.92 -16.16 -0.16
N LYS A 24 -0.19 -15.60 0.35
CA LYS A 24 -1.56 -15.97 -0.01
C LYS A 24 -2.13 -15.15 -1.15
N ILE A 25 -1.53 -14.00 -1.42
CA ILE A 25 -2.00 -13.05 -2.43
C ILE A 25 -0.88 -12.68 -3.40
N ASP A 26 -1.28 -12.31 -4.60
CA ASP A 26 -0.44 -11.69 -5.64
C ASP A 26 -1.21 -10.54 -6.29
N ILE A 27 -0.60 -9.86 -7.26
CA ILE A 27 -1.26 -8.85 -8.08
C ILE A 27 -1.16 -9.22 -9.55
N LYS A 28 -2.32 -9.32 -10.20
CA LYS A 28 -2.41 -9.30 -11.66
C LYS A 28 -2.41 -7.85 -12.13
N TYR A 29 -1.24 -7.37 -12.55
CA TYR A 29 -1.11 -6.01 -13.11
C TYR A 29 -1.83 -5.90 -14.45
N LEU A 30 -2.43 -4.74 -14.69
CA LEU A 30 -3.05 -4.42 -15.96
C LEU A 30 -1.97 -4.17 -17.04
N PRO A 31 -2.28 -4.40 -18.33
CA PRO A 31 -1.36 -4.07 -19.42
C PRO A 31 -1.14 -2.56 -19.57
N HIS A 32 -2.10 -1.75 -19.10
CA HIS A 32 -2.03 -0.30 -19.01
C HIS A 32 -2.33 0.12 -17.57
N PRO A 33 -1.52 0.99 -16.93
CA PRO A 33 -0.40 1.74 -17.51
C PRO A 33 0.84 0.86 -17.80
N SER A 34 1.75 1.38 -18.64
CA SER A 34 2.93 0.62 -19.11
C SER A 34 3.86 0.19 -17.97
N ASN A 35 4.70 -0.81 -18.22
CA ASN A 35 5.64 -1.27 -17.20
C ASN A 35 6.59 -0.16 -16.72
N LYS A 36 6.97 0.78 -17.60
CA LYS A 36 7.77 1.96 -17.23
C LYS A 36 7.10 2.76 -16.11
N VAL A 37 5.79 2.97 -16.20
CA VAL A 37 4.99 3.66 -15.17
C VAL A 37 4.90 2.82 -13.89
N LEU A 38 4.74 1.50 -14.00
CA LEU A 38 4.66 0.60 -12.85
C LEU A 38 5.98 0.47 -12.07
N THR A 39 7.11 0.70 -12.73
CA THR A 39 8.47 0.65 -12.15
C THR A 39 9.07 2.03 -11.85
N ASP A 40 8.37 3.12 -12.18
CA ASP A 40 8.90 4.47 -12.04
C ASP A 40 9.21 4.81 -10.57
N SER A 41 10.36 5.45 -10.31
CA SER A 41 10.82 5.73 -8.95
C SER A 41 10.13 6.92 -8.28
N SER A 42 9.32 7.71 -8.99
CA SER A 42 8.62 8.89 -8.45
C SER A 42 7.80 8.53 -7.22
N ALA A 43 7.68 9.46 -6.28
CA ALA A 43 6.72 9.36 -5.20
C ALA A 43 5.31 9.04 -5.73
N ARG A 44 4.56 8.24 -4.97
CA ARG A 44 3.19 7.89 -5.31
C ARG A 44 2.36 7.65 -4.07
N ILE A 45 1.05 7.81 -4.24
CA ILE A 45 0.06 7.28 -3.32
C ILE A 45 -0.50 6.01 -3.94
N TYR A 46 -0.64 4.94 -3.15
CA TYR A 46 -1.37 3.75 -3.53
C TYR A 46 -2.65 3.65 -2.74
N LEU A 47 -3.69 3.17 -3.40
CA LEU A 47 -4.99 2.89 -2.82
C LEU A 47 -5.29 1.41 -2.96
N ILE A 48 -5.67 0.76 -1.86
CA ILE A 48 -6.23 -0.59 -1.92
C ILE A 48 -7.74 -0.46 -1.75
N VAL A 49 -8.48 -0.96 -2.73
CA VAL A 49 -9.91 -0.78 -2.87
C VAL A 49 -10.60 -2.13 -2.82
N GLN A 50 -11.64 -2.27 -2.00
CA GLN A 50 -12.46 -3.47 -1.92
C GLN A 50 -13.89 -3.12 -2.35
N ASP A 51 -14.40 -3.78 -3.38
CA ASP A 51 -15.76 -3.59 -3.91
C ASP A 51 -16.09 -2.10 -4.18
N GLY A 52 -15.11 -1.38 -4.75
CA GLY A 52 -15.21 0.05 -5.02
C GLY A 52 -15.00 0.96 -3.81
N VAL A 53 -14.86 0.45 -2.59
CA VAL A 53 -14.59 1.25 -1.38
C VAL A 53 -13.10 1.28 -1.08
N ILE A 54 -12.54 2.48 -0.89
CA ILE A 54 -11.12 2.63 -0.50
C ILE A 54 -10.95 2.11 0.93
N LYS A 55 -10.12 1.08 1.08
CA LYS A 55 -9.81 0.45 2.37
C LYS A 55 -8.45 0.84 2.92
N LYS A 56 -7.50 1.22 2.06
CA LYS A 56 -6.19 1.71 2.48
C LYS A 56 -5.71 2.86 1.60
N ILE A 57 -5.14 3.87 2.24
CA ILE A 57 -4.30 4.90 1.61
C ILE A 57 -2.89 4.75 2.17
N GLY A 58 -1.88 4.80 1.31
CA GLY A 58 -0.49 4.86 1.75
C GLY A 58 0.43 5.48 0.69
N GLY A 59 1.54 6.05 1.15
CA GLY A 59 2.55 6.64 0.28
C GLY A 59 3.81 5.78 0.12
N SER A 60 4.53 5.96 -0.99
CA SER A 60 5.84 5.33 -1.19
C SER A 60 6.73 6.05 -2.21
N ALA A 61 8.03 6.09 -1.92
CA ALA A 61 9.10 6.50 -2.83
C ALA A 61 10.05 5.34 -3.20
N SER A 62 9.54 4.10 -3.21
CA SER A 62 10.38 2.93 -3.55
C SER A 62 10.97 3.06 -4.96
N LYS A 63 12.29 2.84 -5.11
CA LYS A 63 12.99 2.97 -6.40
C LYS A 63 12.40 2.08 -7.50
N GLY A 64 11.90 0.90 -7.13
CA GLY A 64 11.36 -0.08 -8.08
C GLY A 64 9.86 0.05 -8.37
N GLY A 65 9.27 1.23 -8.21
CA GLY A 65 7.89 1.41 -8.60
C GLY A 65 6.83 1.03 -7.58
N ILE A 66 5.58 1.14 -8.01
CA ILE A 66 4.45 0.55 -7.29
C ILE A 66 4.63 -0.97 -7.15
N ARG A 67 5.30 -1.62 -8.11
CA ARG A 67 5.67 -3.04 -8.02
C ARG A 67 6.51 -3.33 -6.78
N ALA A 68 7.60 -2.59 -6.56
CA ALA A 68 8.43 -2.77 -5.37
C ALA A 68 7.69 -2.40 -4.07
N THR A 69 6.84 -1.37 -4.09
CA THR A 69 6.00 -1.03 -2.93
C THR A 69 5.06 -2.18 -2.56
N MET A 70 4.45 -2.85 -3.54
CA MET A 70 3.49 -3.93 -3.28
C MET A 70 4.14 -5.22 -2.79
N ILE A 71 5.43 -5.45 -3.02
CA ILE A 71 6.19 -6.58 -2.44
C ILE A 71 6.02 -6.62 -0.92
N PHE A 72 5.96 -5.46 -0.25
CA PHE A 72 5.75 -5.40 1.20
C PHE A 72 4.45 -6.06 1.67
N TYR A 73 3.41 -6.07 0.82
CA TYR A 73 2.14 -6.70 1.11
C TYR A 73 2.10 -8.12 0.55
N ILE A 74 2.41 -8.34 -0.73
CA ILE A 74 2.28 -9.68 -1.34
C ILE A 74 3.30 -10.68 -0.79
N SER A 75 4.42 -10.23 -0.22
CA SER A 75 5.43 -11.10 0.41
C SER A 75 5.40 -11.08 1.95
N ALA A 76 4.34 -10.55 2.55
CA ALA A 76 4.27 -10.34 4.00
C ALA A 76 4.19 -11.62 4.84
N MET A 77 4.15 -12.81 4.25
CA MET A 77 4.20 -14.09 4.99
C MET A 77 5.62 -14.70 4.97
N THR A 78 6.64 -13.90 4.64
CA THR A 78 8.07 -14.31 4.60
C THR A 78 8.96 -13.34 5.39
N GLY A 79 10.07 -13.86 5.94
CA GLY A 79 11.04 -13.05 6.69
C GLY A 79 10.51 -12.57 8.04
N SER A 80 10.72 -11.29 8.33
CA SER A 80 10.30 -10.62 9.57
C SER A 80 9.36 -9.45 9.25
N PRO A 81 8.16 -9.72 8.72
CA PRO A 81 7.22 -8.67 8.34
C PRO A 81 6.75 -7.90 9.58
N GLY A 82 6.61 -6.58 9.45
CA GLY A 82 5.93 -5.76 10.44
C GLY A 82 4.44 -6.13 10.52
N VAL A 83 3.83 -5.93 11.69
CA VAL A 83 2.41 -6.21 11.94
C VAL A 83 1.48 -5.60 10.88
N PRO A 84 1.60 -4.31 10.48
CA PRO A 84 0.66 -3.71 9.53
C PRO A 84 0.65 -4.43 8.18
N ARG A 85 1.83 -4.81 7.67
CA ARG A 85 1.98 -5.48 6.36
C ARG A 85 1.38 -6.88 6.40
N PHE A 86 1.66 -7.63 7.47
CA PHE A 86 1.14 -8.97 7.69
C PHE A 86 -0.39 -8.98 7.83
N VAL A 87 -0.94 -8.04 8.61
CA VAL A 87 -2.38 -7.91 8.81
C VAL A 87 -3.08 -7.54 7.51
N VAL A 88 -2.59 -6.54 6.77
CA VAL A 88 -3.19 -6.14 5.48
C VAL A 88 -3.13 -7.28 4.46
N HIS A 89 -2.06 -8.07 4.42
CA HIS A 89 -2.00 -9.28 3.58
C HIS A 89 -3.16 -10.25 3.86
N LEU A 90 -3.40 -10.55 5.14
CA LEU A 90 -4.48 -11.45 5.55
C LEU A 90 -5.88 -10.85 5.37
N LEU A 91 -6.02 -9.52 5.47
CA LEU A 91 -7.29 -8.84 5.17
C LEU A 91 -7.64 -8.95 3.69
N ILE A 92 -6.66 -8.78 2.80
CA ILE A 92 -6.85 -8.96 1.35
C ILE A 92 -7.17 -10.43 1.04
N GLU A 93 -6.43 -11.39 1.62
CA GLU A 93 -6.73 -12.83 1.50
C GLU A 93 -8.18 -13.13 1.89
N LYS A 94 -8.62 -12.66 3.06
CA LYS A 94 -9.98 -12.85 3.57
C LYS A 94 -11.03 -12.25 2.63
N ALA A 95 -10.80 -11.03 2.13
CA ALA A 95 -11.70 -10.38 1.20
C ALA A 95 -11.85 -11.20 -0.11
N LEU A 96 -10.74 -11.67 -0.67
CA LEU A 96 -10.75 -12.49 -1.89
C LEU A 96 -11.45 -13.85 -1.68
N HIS A 97 -11.27 -14.50 -0.53
CA HIS A 97 -12.03 -15.72 -0.20
C HIS A 97 -13.52 -15.48 -0.08
N ASN A 98 -13.92 -14.30 0.38
CA ASN A 98 -15.31 -13.86 0.44
C ASN A 98 -15.86 -13.41 -0.93
N LYS A 99 -15.12 -13.65 -2.02
CA LYS A 99 -15.47 -13.27 -3.40
C LYS A 99 -15.55 -11.76 -3.63
N SER A 100 -15.04 -10.93 -2.71
CA SER A 100 -14.88 -9.48 -2.95
C SER A 100 -13.84 -9.22 -4.03
N LYS A 101 -14.04 -8.15 -4.79
CA LYS A 101 -13.03 -7.63 -5.71
C LYS A 101 -12.08 -6.71 -4.96
N VAL A 102 -10.79 -7.02 -4.99
CA VAL A 102 -9.75 -6.16 -4.38
C VAL A 102 -8.82 -5.62 -5.46
N GLU A 103 -8.78 -4.30 -5.60
CA GLU A 103 -8.12 -3.58 -6.69
C GLU A 103 -7.01 -2.68 -6.15
N LEU A 104 -5.98 -2.49 -6.98
CA LEU A 104 -4.88 -1.57 -6.70
C LEU A 104 -4.97 -0.37 -7.63
N PHE A 105 -5.01 0.81 -7.04
CA PHE A 105 -4.91 2.08 -7.72
C PHE A 105 -3.69 2.86 -7.26
N MET A 106 -3.25 3.82 -8.07
CA MET A 106 -2.20 4.76 -7.66
C MET A 106 -2.46 6.18 -8.16
N ILE A 107 -1.91 7.15 -7.44
CA ILE A 107 -1.81 8.56 -7.84
C ILE A 107 -0.33 8.88 -7.96
N THR A 108 0.10 9.34 -9.13
CA THR A 108 1.51 9.69 -9.41
C THR A 108 1.82 11.10 -8.92
N SER A 109 2.98 11.27 -8.28
CA SER A 109 3.51 12.59 -7.93
C SER A 109 4.32 13.16 -9.09
N PRO A 110 4.17 14.45 -9.44
CA PRO A 110 5.11 15.12 -10.32
C PRO A 110 6.48 15.24 -9.63
N ARG A 111 7.56 15.12 -10.40
CA ARG A 111 8.91 15.41 -9.90
C ARG A 111 9.16 16.91 -9.96
N THR A 112 9.56 17.51 -8.84
CA THR A 112 9.93 18.92 -8.79
C THR A 112 11.42 19.07 -8.52
N LEU A 113 12.07 19.92 -9.31
CA LEU A 113 13.44 20.34 -9.07
C LEU A 113 13.46 21.32 -7.89
N ALA A 114 14.07 20.91 -6.78
CA ALA A 114 14.18 21.73 -5.59
C ALA A 114 15.65 21.93 -5.20
N LYS A 115 15.92 23.08 -4.57
CA LYS A 115 17.24 23.43 -4.05
C LYS A 115 17.37 22.85 -2.65
N VAL A 116 18.23 21.85 -2.47
CA VAL A 116 18.47 21.17 -1.19
C VAL A 116 19.77 21.68 -0.57
N SER A 117 19.72 22.03 0.70
CA SER A 117 20.90 22.40 1.49
C SER A 117 21.76 21.18 1.79
N GLY A 118 23.06 21.29 1.53
CA GLY A 118 24.10 20.43 2.09
C GLY A 118 24.94 21.22 3.09
N LEU A 119 25.88 20.54 3.75
CA LEU A 119 26.75 21.16 4.76
C LEU A 119 27.55 22.36 4.23
N PHE A 120 27.84 22.42 2.93
CA PHE A 120 28.74 23.40 2.31
C PHE A 120 28.11 24.17 1.13
N GLY A 121 26.79 24.12 0.97
CA GLY A 121 26.12 24.80 -0.14
C GLY A 121 24.81 24.16 -0.53
N TYR A 122 24.41 24.34 -1.79
CA TYR A 122 23.12 23.87 -2.27
C TYR A 122 23.26 23.09 -3.57
N LYS A 123 22.42 22.06 -3.76
CA LYS A 123 22.28 21.34 -5.03
C LYS A 123 20.83 21.34 -5.48
N LYS A 124 20.60 21.49 -6.79
CA LYS A 124 19.29 21.21 -7.38
C LYS A 124 19.12 19.70 -7.46
N VAL A 125 18.09 19.16 -6.84
CA VAL A 125 17.77 17.73 -6.81
C VAL A 125 16.30 17.59 -7.18
N GLU A 126 15.96 16.57 -7.97
CA GLU A 126 14.57 16.17 -8.13
C GLU A 126 14.06 15.58 -6.81
N ILE A 127 13.15 16.28 -6.16
CA ILE A 127 12.45 15.78 -4.99
C ILE A 127 11.09 15.27 -5.45
N ALA A 128 10.76 14.07 -4.99
CA ALA A 128 9.41 13.55 -5.05
C ALA A 128 9.03 13.22 -3.61
N SER A 129 8.32 14.13 -2.95
CA SER A 129 7.76 13.87 -1.63
C SER A 129 6.36 13.31 -1.81
N PHE A 130 6.10 12.14 -1.23
CA PHE A 130 4.74 11.61 -1.17
C PHE A 130 4.00 12.08 0.08
N LYS A 131 4.69 12.64 1.09
CA LYS A 131 4.09 12.80 2.42
C LYS A 131 2.99 13.86 2.40
N GLU A 132 3.23 15.02 1.80
CA GLU A 132 2.18 16.03 1.65
C GLU A 132 1.00 15.52 0.81
N MET A 133 1.27 14.71 -0.22
CA MET A 133 0.21 14.10 -1.03
C MET A 133 -0.60 13.06 -0.24
N GLU A 134 0.07 12.27 0.59
CA GLU A 134 -0.56 11.25 1.43
C GLU A 134 -1.47 11.91 2.47
N ASP A 135 -0.96 12.95 3.12
CA ASP A 135 -1.70 13.72 4.11
C ASP A 135 -2.90 14.43 3.46
N LEU A 136 -2.74 14.99 2.25
CA LEU A 136 -3.85 15.56 1.49
C LEU A 136 -4.92 14.50 1.14
N CYS A 137 -4.51 13.33 0.61
CA CYS A 137 -5.45 12.25 0.30
C CYS A 137 -6.20 11.75 1.54
N LYS A 138 -5.50 11.64 2.68
CA LYS A 138 -6.10 11.24 3.96
C LYS A 138 -7.05 12.32 4.49
N SER A 139 -6.69 13.59 4.38
CA SER A 139 -7.54 14.73 4.75
C SER A 139 -8.81 14.78 3.91
N ASP A 140 -8.69 14.61 2.59
CA ASP A 140 -9.83 14.56 1.67
C ASP A 140 -10.77 13.41 2.05
N TYR A 141 -10.23 12.22 2.32
CA TYR A 141 -11.01 11.07 2.80
C TYR A 141 -11.73 11.39 4.12
N TYR A 142 -10.99 11.89 5.11
CA TYR A 142 -11.53 12.21 6.44
C TYR A 142 -12.60 13.30 6.38
N SER A 143 -12.45 14.29 5.49
CA SER A 143 -13.41 15.38 5.35
C SER A 143 -14.83 14.88 5.02
N ARG A 144 -14.93 13.80 4.24
CA ARG A 144 -16.19 13.16 3.82
C ARG A 144 -16.67 12.07 4.76
N GLU A 145 -15.74 11.23 5.23
CA GLU A 145 -16.08 10.00 5.95
C GLU A 145 -15.99 10.16 7.48
N LYS A 146 -15.38 11.25 7.95
CA LYS A 146 -15.11 11.55 9.37
C LYS A 146 -14.30 10.46 10.09
N ARG A 147 -13.55 9.67 9.33
CA ARG A 147 -12.57 8.65 9.76
C ARG A 147 -11.58 8.36 8.63
N TYR A 148 -10.47 7.69 8.90
CA TYR A 148 -9.57 7.18 7.86
C TYR A 148 -10.04 5.81 7.35
N PRO A 149 -9.52 5.32 6.20
CA PRO A 149 -9.89 4.02 5.66
C PRO A 149 -9.70 2.89 6.67
N ASP A 150 -10.53 1.85 6.59
CA ASP A 150 -10.59 0.79 7.60
C ASP A 150 -9.26 0.05 7.83
N TRP A 151 -8.36 0.02 6.85
CA TRP A 151 -7.05 -0.65 6.96
C TRP A 151 -5.89 0.32 7.25
N ASN A 152 -6.21 1.57 7.61
CA ASN A 152 -5.33 2.58 8.19
C ASN A 152 -5.49 2.62 9.72
N PHE A 153 -5.31 1.45 10.36
CA PHE A 153 -5.48 1.26 11.80
C PHE A 153 -4.69 2.25 12.65
N GLN A 154 -3.44 2.55 12.26
CA GLN A 154 -2.58 3.46 13.01
C GLN A 154 -3.15 4.89 13.02
N GLU A 155 -3.59 5.37 11.84
CA GLU A 155 -4.21 6.69 11.71
C GLU A 155 -5.57 6.77 12.40
N ASN A 156 -6.32 5.67 12.46
CA ASN A 156 -7.57 5.59 13.22
C ASN A 156 -7.37 5.38 14.74
N HIS A 157 -6.13 5.22 15.22
CA HIS A 157 -5.84 4.81 16.60
C HIS A 157 -6.54 3.50 17.02
N GLU A 158 -6.77 2.60 16.06
CA GLU A 158 -7.43 1.32 16.25
C GLU A 158 -6.41 0.20 16.44
N ALA A 159 -6.74 -0.77 17.29
CA ALA A 159 -5.97 -2.00 17.38
C ALA A 159 -6.17 -2.85 16.12
N TYR A 160 -5.13 -3.57 15.70
CA TYR A 160 -5.29 -4.59 14.66
C TYR A 160 -6.25 -5.69 15.13
N PRO A 161 -7.00 -6.35 14.22
CA PRO A 161 -7.86 -7.46 14.57
C PRO A 161 -7.09 -8.52 15.36
N SER A 162 -7.56 -8.83 16.57
CA SER A 162 -6.84 -9.65 17.55
C SER A 162 -6.45 -11.02 17.01
N GLU A 163 -7.34 -11.63 16.20
CA GLU A 163 -7.07 -12.90 15.51
C GLU A 163 -5.85 -12.80 14.58
N LEU A 164 -5.75 -11.72 13.80
CA LEU A 164 -4.67 -11.51 12.82
C LEU A 164 -3.36 -11.12 13.51
N ALA A 165 -3.43 -10.28 14.54
CA ALA A 165 -2.28 -9.96 15.40
C ALA A 165 -1.73 -11.22 16.08
N ARG A 166 -2.60 -12.11 16.58
CA ARG A 166 -2.20 -13.40 17.14
C ARG A 166 -1.54 -14.30 16.10
N LYS A 167 -2.06 -14.34 14.86
CA LYS A 167 -1.43 -15.08 13.74
C LYS A 167 -0.01 -14.58 13.47
N HIS A 168 0.22 -13.26 13.49
CA HIS A 168 1.55 -12.67 13.34
C HIS A 168 2.51 -13.09 14.46
N ASN A 169 2.06 -13.04 15.72
CA ASN A 169 2.85 -13.49 16.86
C ASN A 169 3.23 -14.98 16.77
N LEU A 170 2.27 -15.84 16.39
CA LEU A 170 2.51 -17.26 16.18
C LEU A 170 3.48 -17.52 15.03
N TYR A 171 3.37 -16.76 13.94
CA TYR A 171 4.30 -16.82 12.82
C TYR A 171 5.74 -16.54 13.27
N HIS A 172 5.95 -15.47 14.04
CA HIS A 172 7.28 -15.12 14.55
C HIS A 172 7.82 -16.17 15.53
N ARG A 173 7.00 -16.67 16.46
CA ARG A 173 7.41 -17.74 17.38
C ARG A 173 7.86 -19.00 16.62
N LYS A 174 7.07 -19.45 15.64
CA LYS A 174 7.42 -20.62 14.81
C LYS A 174 8.72 -20.41 14.03
N ARG A 175 9.00 -19.18 13.60
CA ARG A 175 10.25 -18.84 12.90
C ARG A 175 11.46 -18.89 13.83
N LEU A 176 11.32 -18.40 15.06
CA LEU A 176 12.39 -18.42 16.07
C LEU A 176 12.71 -19.85 16.51
N ASN A 177 11.71 -20.71 16.66
CA ASN A 177 11.89 -22.11 17.06
C ASN A 177 12.43 -23.04 15.95
N LYS A 178 12.59 -22.53 14.72
CA LYS A 178 13.15 -23.27 13.57
C LYS A 178 14.63 -22.95 13.33
N LYS A 179 15.22 -22.08 14.15
CA LYS A 179 16.66 -21.87 14.24
C LYS A 179 17.21 -22.78 15.33
#